data_AF-W3XIT1-F1
#
_entry.id   AF-W3XIT1-F1
#
_cell.length_a   1.000
_cell.length_b   1.000
_cell.length_c   1.000
_cell.angle_alpha   90.00
_cell.angle_beta   90.00
_cell.angle_gamma   90.00
#
_symmetry.space_group_name_H-M   'P 1'
#
loop_
_entity.id
_entity.type
_entity.pdbx_description
1 polymer ?
#
loop_
_entity_poly.entity_id
_entity_poly.type
_entity_poly.pdbx_seq_one_letter_code
_entity_poly.pdbx_strand_id
1 'polypeptide(L)'
;MGIATALVWAATAVGVTSAVTVAHAEDAAPYEANVTLLTQKVYGDDTYPVWHRRLLPPETPRARYPGFKPETAVLKKGSKRREGAKSLRCDILLERDVAVTLRDGNTIYADIFRPTTNGTYPGIVHWSPYGKETGNQHLDDIPGRYNVPLSSLSELQKWEANDPAEWVCNGYAILQPDTRGAFSSTGNFPFWGRQLAEDGYDFIEWAANQTWSSGKLGMSGNSWLTISQ
;
A
#
# COMPACT_ATOMS: atom_id res chain seq x y z
N MET A 1 -32.52 57.00 38.94
CA MET A 1 -33.30 55.98 38.20
C MET A 1 -33.14 56.29 36.72
N GLY A 2 -32.47 55.40 35.99
CA GLY A 2 -31.77 55.68 34.74
C GLY A 2 -32.66 55.79 33.51
N ILE A 3 -32.21 56.63 32.59
CA ILE A 3 -32.79 57.01 31.29
C ILE A 3 -32.54 55.87 30.29
N ALA A 4 -33.57 55.42 29.58
CA ALA A 4 -33.48 54.39 28.54
C ALA A 4 -33.10 55.03 27.19
N THR A 5 -31.94 54.64 26.67
CA THR A 5 -31.45 55.03 25.33
C THR A 5 -31.88 53.96 24.32
N ALA A 6 -32.66 54.35 23.31
CA ALA A 6 -32.92 53.51 22.14
C ALA A 6 -31.75 53.67 21.15
N LEU A 7 -31.06 52.57 20.84
CA LEU A 7 -30.10 52.50 19.73
C LEU A 7 -30.72 51.64 18.62
N VAL A 8 -30.96 52.27 17.47
CA VAL A 8 -31.41 51.65 16.24
C VAL A 8 -30.21 50.96 15.58
N TRP A 9 -30.29 49.64 15.38
CA TRP A 9 -29.36 48.91 14.52
C TRP A 9 -29.89 48.92 13.08
N ALA A 10 -29.23 49.66 12.20
CA ALA A 10 -29.37 49.52 10.76
C ALA A 10 -28.41 48.42 10.29
N ALA A 11 -28.94 47.25 9.90
CA ALA A 11 -28.17 46.21 9.24
C ALA A 11 -28.13 46.51 7.73
N THR A 12 -27.03 47.06 7.25
CA THR A 12 -26.73 47.14 5.82
C THR A 12 -26.24 45.77 5.34
N ALA A 13 -27.10 45.04 4.62
CA ALA A 13 -26.70 43.82 3.93
C ALA A 13 -25.81 44.20 2.73
N VAL A 14 -24.51 43.90 2.84
CA VAL A 14 -23.58 43.95 1.70
C VAL A 14 -23.70 42.61 0.98
N GLY A 15 -24.43 42.60 -0.13
CA GLY A 15 -24.48 41.46 -1.04
C GLY A 15 -23.16 41.33 -1.79
N VAL A 16 -22.39 40.28 -1.48
CA VAL A 16 -21.29 39.81 -2.32
C VAL A 16 -21.75 38.53 -2.99
N THR A 17 -22.23 38.64 -4.23
CA THR A 17 -22.47 37.49 -5.10
C THR A 17 -21.15 37.13 -5.79
N SER A 18 -20.35 36.26 -5.19
CA SER A 18 -19.30 35.55 -5.92
C SER A 18 -19.88 34.23 -6.41
N ALA A 19 -20.30 34.20 -7.67
CA ALA A 19 -20.55 32.96 -8.38
C ALA A 19 -19.21 32.24 -8.55
N VAL A 20 -18.97 31.21 -7.73
CA VAL A 20 -17.90 30.24 -7.99
C VAL A 20 -18.40 29.37 -9.13
N THR A 21 -17.97 29.67 -10.34
CA THR A 21 -18.05 28.72 -11.46
C THR A 21 -17.11 27.57 -11.15
N VAL A 22 -17.68 26.47 -10.65
CA VAL A 22 -17.01 25.17 -10.66
C VAL A 22 -16.93 24.77 -12.12
N ALA A 23 -15.77 24.96 -12.73
CA ALA A 23 -15.49 24.36 -14.03
C ALA A 23 -15.56 22.84 -13.84
N HIS A 24 -16.64 22.23 -14.30
CA HIS A 24 -16.66 20.80 -14.55
C HIS A 24 -15.56 20.53 -15.58
N ALA A 25 -14.63 19.64 -15.23
CA ALA A 25 -13.67 19.11 -16.18
C ALA A 25 -14.45 18.36 -17.28
N GLU A 26 -14.79 19.07 -18.35
CA GLU A 26 -15.16 18.49 -19.64
C GLU A 26 -13.91 17.82 -20.19
N ASP A 27 -13.86 16.49 -20.03
CA ASP A 27 -13.14 15.48 -20.83
C ASP A 27 -12.84 14.18 -20.03
N ALA A 28 -13.66 13.85 -19.03
CA ALA A 28 -13.73 12.47 -18.56
C ALA A 28 -14.62 11.68 -19.52
N ALA A 29 -14.04 10.74 -20.28
CA ALA A 29 -14.80 9.69 -20.96
C ALA A 29 -15.86 9.12 -20.01
N PRO A 30 -17.10 8.82 -20.47
CA PRO A 30 -18.19 8.45 -19.58
C PRO A 30 -17.75 7.29 -18.68
N TYR A 31 -17.98 7.44 -17.38
CA TYR A 31 -17.62 6.51 -16.29
C TYR A 31 -17.94 5.03 -16.62
N GLU A 32 -18.96 4.79 -17.43
CA GLU A 32 -19.44 3.49 -17.91
C GLU A 32 -18.48 2.76 -18.88
N ALA A 33 -17.66 3.48 -19.66
CA ALA A 33 -16.87 2.88 -20.75
C ALA A 33 -15.71 1.98 -20.29
N ASN A 34 -15.40 1.95 -18.99
CA ASN A 34 -14.29 1.20 -18.41
C ASN A 34 -14.74 0.13 -17.39
N VAL A 35 -16.03 -0.20 -17.36
CA VAL A 35 -16.59 -1.21 -16.47
C VAL A 35 -16.83 -2.51 -17.23
N THR A 36 -16.52 -3.65 -16.62
CA THR A 36 -16.72 -4.99 -17.20
C THR A 36 -17.29 -5.91 -16.13
N LEU A 37 -18.27 -6.72 -16.49
CA LEU A 37 -18.83 -7.73 -15.60
C LEU A 37 -17.99 -9.01 -15.71
N LEU A 38 -17.37 -9.41 -14.60
CA LEU A 38 -16.64 -10.66 -14.49
C LEU A 38 -17.33 -11.58 -13.48
N THR A 39 -17.04 -12.88 -13.54
CA THR A 39 -17.54 -13.82 -12.53
C THR A 39 -16.43 -14.10 -11.52
N GLN A 40 -16.79 -14.08 -10.23
CA GLN A 40 -15.85 -14.36 -9.15
C GLN A 40 -16.46 -15.37 -8.18
N LYS A 41 -15.64 -16.27 -7.64
CA LYS A 41 -16.03 -17.17 -6.55
C LYS A 41 -16.21 -16.38 -5.25
N VAL A 42 -17.34 -16.56 -4.57
CA VAL A 42 -17.64 -15.85 -3.32
C VAL A 42 -17.93 -16.82 -2.18
N TYR A 43 -18.89 -17.73 -2.34
CA TYR A 43 -19.30 -18.69 -1.32
C TYR A 43 -19.06 -20.12 -1.79
N GLY A 44 -18.11 -20.83 -1.17
CA GLY A 44 -17.70 -22.11 -1.73
C GLY A 44 -17.24 -21.93 -3.19
N ASP A 45 -17.62 -22.84 -4.06
CA ASP A 45 -17.31 -22.75 -5.50
C ASP A 45 -18.36 -21.96 -6.31
N ASP A 46 -19.38 -21.39 -5.66
CA ASP A 46 -20.41 -20.59 -6.32
C ASP A 46 -19.81 -19.28 -6.84
N THR A 47 -20.16 -18.97 -8.09
CA THR A 47 -19.69 -17.76 -8.78
C THR A 47 -20.81 -16.74 -8.93
N TYR A 48 -20.44 -15.47 -8.79
CA TYR A 48 -21.37 -14.35 -8.88
C TYR A 48 -20.83 -13.30 -9.85
N PRO A 49 -21.73 -12.60 -10.57
CA PRO A 49 -21.33 -11.48 -11.41
C PRO A 49 -20.89 -10.30 -10.53
N VAL A 50 -19.66 -9.83 -10.75
CA VAL A 50 -19.04 -8.69 -10.04
C VAL A 50 -18.59 -7.68 -11.07
N TRP A 51 -18.90 -6.40 -10.83
CA TRP A 51 -18.46 -5.31 -11.68
C TRP A 51 -17.01 -4.96 -11.38
N HIS A 52 -16.16 -5.06 -12.40
CA HIS A 52 -14.78 -4.59 -12.35
C HIS A 52 -14.64 -3.31 -13.15
N ARG A 53 -13.68 -2.47 -12.77
CA ARG A 53 -13.24 -1.34 -13.58
C ARG A 53 -11.79 -1.50 -13.97
N ARG A 54 -11.42 -1.03 -15.16
CA ARG A 54 -10.01 -0.95 -15.54
C ARG A 54 -9.26 -0.02 -14.57
N LEU A 55 -8.16 -0.50 -14.02
CA LEU A 55 -7.28 0.29 -13.16
C LEU A 55 -6.55 1.34 -14.00
N LEU A 56 -6.18 2.46 -13.35
CA LEU A 56 -5.26 3.41 -13.95
C LEU A 56 -3.90 2.73 -14.19
N PRO A 57 -3.19 3.07 -15.28
CA PRO A 57 -1.84 2.57 -15.52
C PRO A 57 -0.91 2.86 -14.34
N PRO A 58 0.01 1.94 -13.96
CA PRO A 58 1.01 2.18 -12.93
C PRO A 58 1.89 3.40 -13.19
N GLU A 59 2.04 3.81 -14.45
CA GLU A 59 2.82 4.97 -14.89
C GLU A 59 2.12 6.30 -14.59
N THR A 60 0.85 6.28 -14.16
CA THR A 60 0.16 7.51 -13.80
C THR A 60 0.84 8.17 -12.60
N PRO A 61 1.02 9.51 -12.58
CA PRO A 61 1.74 10.19 -11.51
C PRO A 61 1.20 9.90 -10.10
N ARG A 62 -0.12 9.67 -9.99
CA ARG A 62 -0.79 9.36 -8.73
C ARG A 62 -0.51 7.94 -8.20
N ALA A 63 -0.11 7.01 -9.06
CA ALA A 63 0.23 5.64 -8.64
C ALA A 63 1.54 5.56 -7.87
N ARG A 64 2.46 6.53 -8.07
CA ARG A 64 3.79 6.59 -7.42
C ARG A 64 4.58 5.29 -7.59
N TYR A 65 4.44 4.65 -8.74
CA TYR A 65 5.10 3.39 -9.03
C TYR A 65 6.61 3.60 -9.26
N PRO A 66 7.51 3.00 -8.45
CA PRO A 66 8.95 3.16 -8.63
C PRO A 66 9.53 2.37 -9.80
N GLY A 67 8.69 1.76 -10.65
CA GLY A 67 9.08 0.94 -11.80
C GLY A 67 9.40 -0.51 -11.43
N PHE A 68 9.37 -1.38 -12.44
CA PHE A 68 9.72 -2.79 -12.30
C PHE A 68 11.23 -2.95 -12.40
N LYS A 69 11.85 -3.53 -11.37
CA LYS A 69 13.31 -3.66 -11.28
C LYS A 69 13.71 -4.89 -10.42
N PRO A 70 13.68 -6.10 -10.99
CA PRO A 70 14.23 -7.28 -10.33
C PRO A 70 15.71 -7.10 -10.02
N GLU A 71 16.05 -7.06 -8.74
CA GLU A 71 17.44 -6.90 -8.31
C GLU A 71 17.68 -7.49 -6.93
N THR A 72 18.95 -7.75 -6.63
CA THR A 72 19.41 -8.05 -5.28
C THR A 72 20.43 -7.00 -4.87
N ALA A 73 20.20 -6.35 -3.74
CA ALA A 73 21.04 -5.27 -3.25
C ALA A 73 21.23 -5.36 -1.73
N VAL A 74 22.39 -4.94 -1.24
CA VAL A 74 22.62 -4.75 0.19
C VAL A 74 22.42 -3.27 0.52
N LEU A 75 21.37 -2.96 1.26
CA LEU A 75 21.16 -1.65 1.85
C LEU A 75 22.06 -1.51 3.07
N LYS A 76 22.97 -0.54 3.04
CA LYS A 76 24.04 -0.43 4.03
C LYS A 76 23.58 0.21 5.32
N LYS A 77 24.08 -0.28 6.45
CA LYS A 77 23.94 0.35 7.76
C LYS A 77 24.30 1.83 7.68
N GLY A 78 23.49 2.67 8.32
CA GLY A 78 23.65 4.13 8.33
C GLY A 78 23.07 4.85 7.11
N SER A 79 22.74 4.15 6.03
CA SER A 79 22.05 4.76 4.89
C SER A 79 20.63 5.21 5.27
N LYS A 80 20.13 6.19 4.50
CA LYS A 80 18.76 6.72 4.57
C LYS A 80 18.16 6.71 3.17
N ARG A 81 16.86 6.45 3.07
CA ARG A 81 16.13 6.55 1.78
C ARG A 81 15.92 7.98 1.33
N ARG A 82 15.72 8.89 2.29
CA ARG A 82 15.65 10.33 2.06
C ARG A 82 16.13 11.10 3.28
N GLU A 83 16.43 12.38 3.07
CA GLU A 83 16.84 13.28 4.14
C GLU A 83 15.77 13.34 5.24
N GLY A 84 16.19 13.38 6.51
CA GLY A 84 15.30 13.35 7.67
C GLY A 84 14.70 11.97 8.05
N ALA A 85 14.71 10.97 7.16
CA ALA A 85 14.19 9.63 7.46
C ALA A 85 15.08 8.85 8.43
N LYS A 86 14.54 7.76 9.00
CA LYS A 86 15.27 6.84 9.88
C LYS A 86 16.45 6.20 9.14
N SER A 87 17.62 6.17 9.76
CA SER A 87 18.78 5.45 9.23
C SER A 87 18.74 3.97 9.57
N LEU A 88 19.34 3.14 8.71
CA LEU A 88 19.38 1.69 8.93
C LEU A 88 20.32 1.32 10.08
N ARG A 89 19.84 0.49 11.02
CA ARG A 89 20.65 0.02 12.17
C ARG A 89 21.63 -1.11 11.82
N CYS A 90 21.36 -1.83 10.74
CA CYS A 90 22.12 -2.97 10.22
C CYS A 90 22.13 -2.97 8.69
N ASP A 91 22.98 -3.80 8.09
CA ASP A 91 22.90 -4.10 6.66
C ASP A 91 21.65 -4.97 6.40
N ILE A 92 20.90 -4.67 5.34
CA ILE A 92 19.69 -5.38 4.93
C ILE A 92 19.89 -5.89 3.51
N LEU A 93 19.64 -7.18 3.29
CA LEU A 93 19.53 -7.72 1.94
C LEU A 93 18.13 -7.47 1.42
N LEU A 94 18.03 -6.74 0.31
CA LEU A 94 16.81 -6.53 -0.47
C LEU A 94 16.87 -7.41 -1.71
N GLU A 95 15.87 -8.26 -1.87
CA GLU A 95 15.52 -8.87 -3.16
C GLU A 95 14.24 -8.20 -3.64
N ARG A 96 14.37 -7.36 -4.66
CA ARG A 96 13.29 -6.55 -5.21
C ARG A 96 12.61 -7.27 -6.36
N ASP A 97 11.29 -7.10 -6.48
CA ASP A 97 10.47 -7.61 -7.57
C ASP A 97 10.64 -9.14 -7.80
N VAL A 98 10.71 -9.91 -6.72
CA VAL A 98 10.75 -11.37 -6.75
C VAL A 98 9.42 -11.90 -7.26
N ALA A 99 9.46 -12.67 -8.36
CA ALA A 99 8.29 -13.26 -8.96
C ALA A 99 7.78 -14.46 -8.15
N VAL A 100 6.47 -14.48 -7.90
CA VAL A 100 5.76 -15.59 -7.24
C VAL A 100 4.57 -16.00 -8.10
N THR A 101 4.57 -17.24 -8.58
CA THR A 101 3.46 -17.80 -9.35
C THR A 101 2.41 -18.39 -8.43
N LEU A 102 1.17 -17.90 -8.53
CA LEU A 102 0.01 -18.35 -7.78
C LEU A 102 -0.59 -19.63 -8.38
N ARG A 103 -1.51 -20.28 -7.66
CA ARG A 103 -2.14 -21.55 -8.06
C ARG A 103 -2.83 -21.52 -9.43
N ASP A 104 -3.26 -20.35 -9.89
CA ASP A 104 -3.96 -20.15 -11.16
C ASP A 104 -3.03 -19.66 -12.28
N GLY A 105 -1.72 -19.65 -12.04
CA GLY A 105 -0.70 -19.25 -13.01
C GLY A 105 -0.46 -17.75 -13.10
N ASN A 106 -1.21 -16.91 -12.37
CA ASN A 106 -0.87 -15.48 -12.28
C ASN A 106 0.41 -15.29 -11.49
N THR A 107 1.23 -14.35 -11.94
CA THR A 107 2.45 -13.94 -11.23
C THR A 107 2.19 -12.66 -10.46
N ILE A 108 2.52 -12.68 -9.17
CA ILE A 108 2.65 -11.49 -8.32
C ILE A 108 4.13 -11.22 -8.04
N TYR A 109 4.45 -10.00 -7.65
CA TYR A 109 5.83 -9.59 -7.34
C TYR A 109 5.95 -9.12 -5.89
N ALA A 110 7.06 -9.45 -5.25
CA ALA A 110 7.32 -9.10 -3.86
C ALA A 110 8.73 -8.57 -3.63
N ASP A 111 8.86 -7.66 -2.67
CA ASP A 111 10.14 -7.22 -2.14
C ASP A 111 10.38 -7.98 -0.83
N ILE A 112 11.58 -8.52 -0.69
CA ILE A 112 12.00 -9.33 0.45
C ILE A 112 13.17 -8.63 1.10
N PHE A 113 12.97 -8.20 2.34
CA PHE A 113 14.01 -7.62 3.17
C PHE A 113 14.40 -8.64 4.23
N ARG A 114 15.68 -9.01 4.31
CA ARG A 114 16.15 -10.01 5.28
C ARG A 114 17.58 -9.73 5.74
N PRO A 115 18.02 -10.33 6.87
CA PRO A 115 19.40 -10.16 7.32
C PRO A 115 20.40 -10.68 6.28
N THR A 116 21.57 -10.04 6.19
CA THR A 116 22.65 -10.43 5.26
C THR A 116 23.44 -11.64 5.73
N THR A 117 23.28 -12.04 7.00
CA THR A 117 23.93 -13.21 7.58
C THR A 117 23.35 -14.51 7.01
N ASN A 118 24.16 -15.57 7.04
CA ASN A 118 23.65 -16.91 6.73
C ASN A 118 22.74 -17.38 7.87
N GLY A 119 21.58 -17.93 7.53
CA GLY A 119 20.61 -18.44 8.50
C GLY A 119 19.20 -18.52 7.93
N THR A 120 18.29 -19.03 8.76
CA THR A 120 16.85 -19.05 8.49
C THR A 120 16.12 -18.08 9.40
N TYR A 121 15.14 -17.35 8.88
CA TYR A 121 14.46 -16.28 9.60
C TYR A 121 12.94 -16.51 9.67
N PRO A 122 12.26 -16.18 10.78
CA PRO A 122 10.81 -15.99 10.75
C PRO A 122 10.46 -14.83 9.82
N GLY A 123 9.35 -14.95 9.09
CA GLY A 123 8.89 -13.94 8.14
C GLY A 123 7.66 -13.18 8.64
N ILE A 124 7.59 -11.88 8.33
CA ILE A 124 6.39 -11.06 8.50
C ILE A 124 5.89 -10.66 7.12
N VAL A 125 4.66 -11.03 6.81
CA VAL A 125 3.99 -10.76 5.53
C VAL A 125 3.12 -9.52 5.64
N HIS A 126 3.34 -8.57 4.74
CA HIS A 126 2.57 -7.34 4.62
C HIS A 126 1.61 -7.42 3.42
N TRP A 127 0.49 -8.11 3.59
CA TRP A 127 -0.45 -8.47 2.50
C TRP A 127 -1.44 -7.33 2.16
N SER A 128 -1.13 -6.55 1.13
CA SER A 128 -2.03 -5.50 0.61
C SER A 128 -1.66 -5.03 -0.81
N PRO A 129 -2.56 -4.32 -1.52
CA PRO A 129 -2.29 -3.75 -2.84
C PRO A 129 -1.61 -2.37 -2.81
N TYR A 130 -1.07 -1.94 -1.67
CA TYR A 130 -0.64 -0.54 -1.50
C TYR A 130 0.73 -0.20 -2.08
N GLY A 131 1.43 -1.14 -2.71
CA GLY A 131 2.80 -0.98 -3.17
C GLY A 131 3.78 -1.71 -2.27
N LYS A 132 4.99 -1.99 -2.74
CA LYS A 132 6.01 -2.71 -1.96
C LYS A 132 6.87 -1.84 -1.08
N GLU A 133 6.89 -0.54 -1.33
CA GLU A 133 7.46 0.49 -0.46
C GLU A 133 6.33 1.43 0.02
N THR A 134 6.62 2.69 0.38
CA THR A 134 5.60 3.66 0.83
C THR A 134 4.38 3.73 -0.09
N GLY A 135 4.59 3.48 -1.39
CA GLY A 135 3.52 3.05 -2.28
C GLY A 135 2.58 4.17 -2.70
N ASN A 136 1.30 3.86 -2.88
CA ASN A 136 0.32 4.81 -3.41
C ASN A 136 -0.21 5.84 -2.39
N GLN A 137 0.11 5.68 -1.10
CA GLN A 137 -0.30 6.58 -0.01
C GLN A 137 0.89 6.94 0.87
N HIS A 138 1.15 8.23 1.11
CA HIS A 138 2.27 8.67 1.95
C HIS A 138 1.77 9.53 3.11
N LEU A 139 2.45 9.47 4.25
CA LEU A 139 2.10 10.26 5.44
C LEU A 139 2.23 11.76 5.17
N ASP A 140 3.10 12.14 4.22
CA ASP A 140 3.30 13.54 3.80
C ASP A 140 2.08 14.17 3.13
N ASP A 141 1.17 13.36 2.59
CA ASP A 141 -0.06 13.88 1.98
C ASP A 141 -1.10 14.25 3.04
N ILE A 142 -0.86 13.88 4.31
CA ILE A 142 -1.78 14.11 5.42
C ILE A 142 -1.32 15.31 6.23
N PRO A 143 -2.21 16.29 6.51
CA PRO A 143 -1.90 17.40 7.41
C PRO A 143 -1.29 16.91 8.73
N GLY A 144 -0.09 17.40 9.05
CA GLY A 144 0.64 17.04 10.27
C GLY A 144 1.20 15.62 10.31
N ARG A 145 1.21 14.86 9.20
CA ARG A 145 1.71 13.47 9.13
C ARG A 145 1.10 12.52 10.19
N TYR A 146 -0.14 12.77 10.64
CA TYR A 146 -0.73 12.09 11.82
C TYR A 146 0.16 12.12 13.07
N ASN A 147 0.95 13.18 13.24
CA ASN A 147 1.98 13.30 14.27
C ASN A 147 3.04 12.17 14.25
N VAL A 148 3.19 11.46 13.13
CA VAL A 148 4.26 10.48 12.93
C VAL A 148 5.50 11.21 12.37
N PRO A 149 6.58 11.35 13.16
CA PRO A 149 7.79 12.01 12.71
C PRO A 149 8.42 11.28 11.52
N LEU A 150 8.98 12.02 10.56
CA LEU A 150 9.73 11.43 9.45
C LEU A 150 10.89 10.55 9.92
N SER A 151 11.56 10.95 11.01
CA SER A 151 12.67 10.20 11.60
C SER A 151 12.27 8.87 12.25
N SER A 152 10.97 8.57 12.36
CA SER A 152 10.47 7.32 12.92
C SER A 152 10.37 6.18 11.90
N LEU A 153 10.43 6.49 10.60
CA LEU A 153 10.26 5.51 9.51
C LEU A 153 11.43 5.59 8.52
N SER A 154 11.84 4.44 7.98
CA SER A 154 12.93 4.33 7.00
C SER A 154 12.51 4.63 5.57
N GLU A 155 11.19 4.63 5.30
CA GLU A 155 10.58 4.72 3.98
C GLU A 155 10.79 3.45 3.11
N LEU A 156 11.19 2.33 3.72
CA LEU A 156 11.17 1.00 3.09
C LEU A 156 9.82 0.28 3.30
N GLN A 157 9.06 0.71 4.31
CA GLN A 157 7.79 0.10 4.69
C GLN A 157 6.70 0.36 3.66
N LYS A 158 5.91 -0.69 3.41
CA LYS A 158 4.62 -0.63 2.75
C LYS A 158 3.71 0.26 3.60
N TRP A 159 2.81 0.99 2.95
CA TRP A 159 1.80 1.78 3.67
C TRP A 159 1.11 0.92 4.75
N GLU A 160 1.00 1.45 5.96
CA GLU A 160 0.41 0.79 7.14
C GLU A 160 1.11 -0.49 7.64
N ALA A 161 2.29 -0.81 7.10
CA ALA A 161 3.06 -1.97 7.46
C ALA A 161 4.18 -1.65 8.47
N ASN A 162 4.78 -2.70 9.03
CA ASN A 162 5.94 -2.56 9.89
C ASN A 162 7.19 -2.14 9.10
N ASP A 163 8.10 -1.45 9.76
CA ASP A 163 9.32 -0.93 9.12
C ASP A 163 10.42 -2.01 8.97
N PRO A 164 10.87 -2.36 7.74
CA PRO A 164 11.99 -3.26 7.52
C PRO A 164 13.27 -2.87 8.29
N ALA A 165 13.55 -1.57 8.43
CA ALA A 165 14.72 -1.08 9.14
C ALA A 165 14.71 -1.41 10.65
N GLU A 166 13.53 -1.73 11.20
CA GLU A 166 13.38 -2.15 12.58
C GLU A 166 13.45 -3.68 12.70
N TRP A 167 12.62 -4.39 11.95
CA TRP A 167 12.39 -5.81 12.15
C TRP A 167 13.49 -6.69 11.57
N VAL A 168 14.11 -6.29 10.45
CA VAL A 168 15.24 -7.05 9.89
C VAL A 168 16.41 -7.08 10.86
N CYS A 169 16.70 -5.95 11.50
CA CYS A 169 17.78 -5.88 12.50
C CYS A 169 17.46 -6.64 13.80
N ASN A 170 16.21 -7.10 13.96
CA ASN A 170 15.78 -7.96 15.06
C ASN A 170 15.68 -9.44 14.64
N GLY A 171 16.18 -9.80 13.45
CA GLY A 171 16.27 -11.19 12.98
C GLY A 171 15.05 -11.72 12.23
N TYR A 172 14.20 -10.83 11.70
CA TYR A 172 13.03 -11.22 10.88
C TYR A 172 13.28 -10.95 9.39
N ALA A 173 12.67 -11.75 8.53
CA ALA A 173 12.43 -11.37 7.14
C ALA A 173 11.13 -10.57 7.05
N ILE A 174 11.11 -9.50 6.24
CA ILE A 174 9.93 -8.71 5.92
C ILE A 174 9.58 -8.94 4.45
N LEU A 175 8.32 -9.28 4.19
CA LEU A 175 7.82 -9.69 2.88
C LEU A 175 6.72 -8.73 2.43
N GLN A 176 6.94 -8.02 1.34
CA GLN A 176 6.07 -6.96 0.85
C GLN A 176 5.60 -7.28 -0.57
N PRO A 177 4.61 -8.16 -0.75
CA PRO A 177 4.03 -8.44 -2.06
C PRO A 177 3.12 -7.32 -2.55
N ASP A 178 3.15 -7.02 -3.83
CA ASP A 178 2.01 -6.40 -4.51
C ASP A 178 1.02 -7.51 -4.84
N THR A 179 -0.15 -7.49 -4.23
CA THR A 179 -1.18 -8.52 -4.49
C THR A 179 -1.62 -8.53 -5.95
N ARG A 180 -2.34 -9.59 -6.36
CA ARG A 180 -2.90 -9.73 -7.72
C ARG A 180 -3.51 -8.44 -8.24
N GLY A 181 -3.16 -8.09 -9.48
CA GLY A 181 -3.64 -6.89 -10.18
C GLY A 181 -3.12 -5.56 -9.64
N ALA A 182 -2.24 -5.55 -8.63
CA ALA A 182 -1.62 -4.34 -8.12
C ALA A 182 -0.26 -4.09 -8.79
N PHE A 183 -0.01 -2.86 -9.25
CA PHE A 183 1.25 -2.45 -9.88
C PHE A 183 1.66 -3.39 -11.03
N SER A 184 2.80 -4.07 -10.93
CA SER A 184 3.24 -5.02 -11.95
C SER A 184 2.70 -6.44 -11.79
N SER A 185 2.00 -6.74 -10.69
CA SER A 185 1.38 -8.04 -10.49
C SER A 185 0.21 -8.25 -11.45
N THR A 186 0.17 -9.44 -12.05
CA THR A 186 -0.83 -9.80 -13.06
C THR A 186 -2.20 -10.12 -12.45
N GLY A 187 -3.21 -10.25 -13.30
CA GLY A 187 -4.58 -10.64 -12.91
C GLY A 187 -5.49 -9.47 -12.53
N ASN A 188 -6.71 -9.79 -12.12
CA ASN A 188 -7.72 -8.81 -11.73
C ASN A 188 -7.68 -8.58 -10.23
N PHE A 189 -7.67 -7.31 -9.82
CA PHE A 189 -7.65 -6.91 -8.41
C PHE A 189 -8.99 -7.25 -7.70
N PRO A 190 -8.99 -8.09 -6.65
CA PRO A 190 -10.17 -8.36 -5.84
C PRO A 190 -10.28 -7.36 -4.68
N PHE A 191 -11.45 -6.73 -4.51
CA PHE A 191 -11.72 -5.89 -3.34
C PHE A 191 -12.12 -6.78 -2.15
N TRP A 192 -11.10 -7.35 -1.48
CA TRP A 192 -11.25 -8.39 -0.44
C TRP A 192 -11.95 -9.66 -0.92
N GLY A 193 -12.16 -10.60 0.00
CA GLY A 193 -12.88 -11.85 -0.24
C GLY A 193 -11.98 -13.03 -0.57
N ARG A 194 -12.61 -14.12 -0.98
CA ARG A 194 -11.99 -15.45 -1.12
C ARG A 194 -10.72 -15.43 -1.98
N GLN A 195 -10.75 -14.78 -3.14
CA GLN A 195 -9.59 -14.72 -4.03
C GLN A 195 -8.35 -14.11 -3.35
N LEU A 196 -8.54 -13.01 -2.60
CA LEU A 196 -7.44 -12.34 -1.89
C LEU A 196 -6.84 -13.25 -0.81
N ALA A 197 -7.67 -14.04 -0.12
CA ALA A 197 -7.24 -14.99 0.90
C ALA A 197 -6.50 -16.19 0.30
N GLU A 198 -7.00 -16.73 -0.81
CA GLU A 198 -6.36 -17.84 -1.53
C GLU A 198 -4.99 -17.45 -2.09
N ASP A 199 -4.87 -16.26 -2.67
CA ASP A 199 -3.59 -15.72 -3.13
C ASP A 199 -2.61 -15.49 -1.96
N GLY A 200 -3.13 -15.05 -0.80
CA GLY A 200 -2.34 -14.87 0.42
C GLY A 200 -1.81 -16.19 0.96
N TYR A 201 -2.64 -17.23 0.93
CA TYR A 201 -2.22 -18.60 1.26
C TYR A 201 -1.09 -19.08 0.36
N ASP A 202 -1.23 -18.93 -0.96
CA ASP A 202 -0.20 -19.35 -1.92
C ASP A 202 1.13 -18.62 -1.66
N PHE A 203 1.07 -17.32 -1.36
CA PHE A 203 2.25 -16.53 -1.03
C PHE A 203 2.93 -16.99 0.27
N ILE A 204 2.16 -17.30 1.32
CA ILE A 204 2.69 -17.79 2.60
C ILE A 204 3.37 -19.16 2.41
N GLU A 205 2.73 -20.09 1.70
CA GLU A 205 3.31 -21.41 1.42
C GLU A 205 4.59 -21.30 0.56
N TRP A 206 4.58 -20.41 -0.43
CA TRP A 206 5.78 -20.10 -1.20
C TRP A 206 6.90 -19.53 -0.32
N ALA A 207 6.59 -18.58 0.55
CA ALA A 207 7.55 -17.94 1.45
C ALA A 207 8.11 -18.92 2.50
N ALA A 208 7.28 -19.86 2.99
CA ALA A 208 7.71 -20.90 3.93
C ALA A 208 8.74 -21.85 3.34
N ASN A 209 8.70 -22.08 2.03
CA ASN A 209 9.59 -23.00 1.32
C ASN A 209 10.91 -22.37 0.84
N GLN A 210 11.15 -21.08 1.11
CA GLN A 210 12.41 -20.44 0.72
C GLN A 210 13.58 -20.88 1.58
N THR A 211 14.78 -20.96 1.01
CA THR A 211 15.99 -21.46 1.72
C THR A 211 16.42 -20.59 2.90
N TRP A 212 16.03 -19.32 2.91
CA TRP A 212 16.27 -18.38 4.02
C TRP A 212 15.14 -18.39 5.06
N SER A 213 14.04 -19.11 4.82
CA SER A 213 12.87 -19.11 5.69
C SER A 213 13.01 -20.16 6.78
N SER A 214 12.53 -19.83 7.98
CA SER A 214 12.38 -20.80 9.08
C SER A 214 11.08 -21.61 9.01
N GLY A 215 10.24 -21.34 8.01
CA GLY A 215 8.88 -21.90 7.89
C GLY A 215 7.86 -21.25 8.84
N LYS A 216 8.27 -20.31 9.70
CA LYS A 216 7.39 -19.57 10.61
C LYS A 216 7.04 -18.20 10.01
N LEU A 217 5.81 -18.04 9.58
CA LEU A 217 5.30 -16.81 8.98
C LEU A 217 4.19 -16.23 9.85
N GLY A 218 4.21 -14.91 10.04
CA GLY A 218 3.11 -14.15 10.61
C GLY A 218 2.70 -13.03 9.68
N MET A 219 1.45 -12.60 9.74
CA MET A 219 0.98 -11.39 9.08
C MET A 219 0.91 -10.24 10.07
N SER A 220 1.12 -9.02 9.61
CA SER A 220 1.04 -7.82 10.44
C SER A 220 0.79 -6.57 9.61
N GLY A 221 0.18 -5.57 10.24
CA GLY A 221 -0.11 -4.27 9.65
C GLY A 221 -1.50 -3.78 10.03
N ASN A 222 -1.79 -2.52 9.70
CA ASN A 222 -3.05 -1.86 10.01
C ASN A 222 -4.04 -1.90 8.83
N SER A 223 -5.32 -1.63 9.09
CA SER A 223 -6.35 -1.41 8.07
C SER A 223 -6.49 -2.60 7.11
N TRP A 224 -6.23 -2.43 5.80
CA TRP A 224 -6.29 -3.54 4.84
C TRP A 224 -5.37 -4.69 5.24
N LEU A 225 -4.17 -4.40 5.74
CA LEU A 225 -3.24 -5.42 6.20
C LEU A 225 -3.74 -6.16 7.44
N THR A 226 -4.69 -5.59 8.20
CA THR A 226 -5.37 -6.28 9.31
C THR A 226 -6.55 -7.11 8.81
N ILE A 227 -7.40 -6.52 7.94
CA ILE A 227 -8.58 -7.18 7.37
C ILE A 227 -8.19 -8.43 6.57
N SER A 228 -6.98 -8.44 6.03
CA SER A 228 -6.49 -9.51 5.17
C SER A 228 -5.80 -10.68 5.91
N GLN A 229 -5.68 -10.62 7.25
CA GLN A 229 -5.16 -11.69 8.11
C GLN A 229 -6.28 -12.67 8.49
#